data_AF-A0A1V4YTA0-F1
#
_entry.id   AF-A0A1V4YTA0-F1
#
_cell.length_a   1.000
_cell.length_b   1.000
_cell.length_c   1.000
_cell.angle_alpha   90.00
_cell.angle_beta   90.00
_cell.angle_gamma   90.00
#
_symmetry.space_group_name_H-M   'P 1'
#
loop_
_entity.id
_entity.type
_entity.pdbx_description
1 polymer ?
#
loop_
_entity_poly.entity_id
_entity_poly.type
_entity_poly.pdbx_seq_one_letter_code
_entity_poly.pdbx_strand_id
1 'polypeptide(L)'
;MLAGKAGVRSLIVPGGASKAPVKELEQISHEYGIYIEVDDICCNLSSNPAISDFTDKLSSPMLEVTINEDKVEHVKVIRGAPCGSTWHMADGLKGVSLKDAPAKAGLLIQQYPCRAVRGNKGGIHESAKLHKDAVSKAIEQAIRKKEH
;
A
#
# COMPACT_ATOMS: atom_id res chain seq x y z
N MET A 1 9.58 -19.13 -18.06
CA MET A 1 8.54 -18.36 -17.33
C MET A 1 7.71 -17.52 -18.32
N LEU A 2 6.36 -17.48 -18.21
CA LEU A 2 5.48 -16.80 -19.19
C LEU A 2 5.79 -15.31 -19.34
N ALA A 3 6.01 -14.59 -18.24
CA ALA A 3 6.26 -13.14 -18.28
C ALA A 3 7.57 -12.80 -19.02
N GLY A 4 8.62 -13.60 -18.83
CA GLY A 4 9.88 -13.46 -19.55
C GLY A 4 9.74 -13.68 -21.05
N LYS A 5 9.00 -14.72 -21.45
CA LYS A 5 8.69 -14.96 -22.86
C LYS A 5 7.85 -13.85 -23.49
N ALA A 6 7.06 -13.14 -22.68
CA ALA A 6 6.25 -12.00 -23.10
C ALA A 6 7.02 -10.66 -23.08
N GLY A 7 8.31 -10.64 -22.73
CA GLY A 7 9.11 -9.41 -22.69
C GLY A 7 8.76 -8.47 -21.53
N VAL A 8 8.20 -8.99 -20.43
CA VAL A 8 7.95 -8.21 -19.22
C VAL A 8 9.27 -7.74 -18.62
N ARG A 9 9.39 -6.43 -18.35
CA ARG A 9 10.61 -5.82 -17.79
C ARG A 9 10.80 -6.10 -16.30
N SER A 10 9.70 -6.17 -15.55
CA SER A 10 9.71 -6.23 -14.09
C SER A 10 8.56 -7.07 -13.54
N LEU A 11 8.82 -7.83 -12.47
CA LEU A 11 7.86 -8.64 -11.74
C LEU A 11 7.96 -8.35 -10.24
N ILE A 12 6.83 -8.03 -9.61
CA ILE A 12 6.74 -7.86 -8.15
C ILE A 12 5.94 -9.03 -7.58
N VAL A 13 6.52 -9.73 -6.59
CA VAL A 13 5.93 -10.88 -5.92
C VAL A 13 5.61 -10.51 -4.47
N PRO A 14 4.34 -10.17 -4.15
CA PRO A 14 3.96 -9.79 -2.79
C PRO A 14 3.75 -11.02 -1.89
N GLY A 15 4.04 -10.85 -0.60
CA GLY A 15 3.83 -11.86 0.44
C GLY A 15 5.09 -12.54 0.96
N GLY A 16 6.24 -11.99 0.58
CA GLY A 16 7.53 -12.35 1.13
C GLY A 16 8.12 -13.67 0.64
N ALA A 17 9.37 -13.89 1.02
CA ALA A 17 10.15 -15.07 0.63
C ALA A 17 9.51 -16.40 1.09
N SER A 18 8.72 -16.39 2.18
CA SER A 18 8.01 -17.59 2.64
C SER A 18 6.95 -18.11 1.65
N LYS A 19 6.55 -17.29 0.68
CA LYS A 19 5.54 -17.60 -0.35
C LYS A 19 6.12 -17.58 -1.77
N ALA A 20 7.44 -17.44 -1.91
CA ALA A 20 8.11 -17.29 -3.20
C ALA A 20 9.34 -18.22 -3.28
N PRO A 21 9.54 -18.96 -4.38
CA PRO A 21 10.74 -19.78 -4.57
C PRO A 21 11.92 -18.88 -4.97
N VAL A 22 12.49 -18.14 -4.00
CA VAL A 22 13.48 -17.05 -4.26
C VAL A 22 14.63 -17.49 -5.15
N LYS A 23 15.24 -18.66 -4.91
CA LYS A 23 16.35 -19.18 -5.74
C LYS A 23 15.95 -19.43 -7.20
N GLU A 24 14.74 -19.91 -7.43
CA GLU A 24 14.23 -20.13 -8.79
C GLU A 24 13.90 -18.79 -9.47
N LEU A 25 13.36 -17.83 -8.71
CA LEU A 25 13.12 -16.47 -9.20
C LEU A 25 14.43 -15.75 -9.58
N GLU A 26 15.50 -15.94 -8.83
CA GLU A 26 16.84 -15.44 -9.20
C GLU A 26 17.32 -16.03 -10.53
N GLN A 27 17.19 -17.35 -10.71
CA GLN A 27 17.53 -18.00 -11.99
C GLN A 27 16.69 -17.46 -13.15
N ILE A 28 15.38 -17.28 -12.95
CA ILE A 28 14.49 -16.69 -13.96
C ILE A 28 14.86 -15.24 -14.27
N SER A 29 15.20 -14.44 -13.26
CA SER A 29 15.67 -13.07 -13.42
C SER A 29 16.89 -13.02 -14.34
N HIS A 30 17.88 -13.89 -14.11
CA HIS A 30 19.08 -14.00 -14.95
C HIS A 30 18.79 -14.53 -16.36
N GLU A 31 17.96 -15.58 -16.49
CA GLU A 31 17.65 -16.21 -17.79
C GLU A 31 16.93 -15.24 -18.74
N TYR A 32 15.99 -14.44 -18.21
CA TYR A 32 15.12 -13.59 -19.03
C TYR A 32 15.45 -12.09 -18.94
N GLY A 33 16.40 -11.68 -18.10
CA GLY A 33 16.75 -10.27 -17.89
C GLY A 33 15.61 -9.44 -17.26
N ILE A 34 14.79 -10.06 -16.40
CA ILE A 34 13.64 -9.42 -15.76
C ILE A 34 14.04 -8.97 -14.36
N TYR A 35 13.70 -7.74 -13.98
CA TYR A 35 13.80 -7.34 -12.58
C TYR A 35 12.73 -8.05 -11.74
N ILE A 36 13.13 -8.85 -10.74
CA ILE A 36 12.19 -9.53 -9.85
C ILE A 36 12.40 -9.04 -8.41
N GLU A 37 11.33 -8.52 -7.80
CA GLU A 37 11.32 -8.09 -6.40
C GLU A 37 10.31 -8.94 -5.61
N VAL A 38 10.78 -9.59 -4.55
CA VAL A 38 9.92 -10.29 -3.60
C VAL A 38 9.77 -9.40 -2.38
N ASP A 39 8.55 -9.00 -2.10
CA ASP A 39 8.28 -7.97 -1.11
C ASP A 39 7.32 -8.46 -0.02
N ASP A 40 7.63 -8.09 1.22
CA ASP A 40 6.83 -8.45 2.39
C ASP A 40 5.59 -7.55 2.54
N ILE A 41 5.64 -6.29 2.04
CA ILE A 41 4.63 -5.25 2.27
C ILE A 41 4.52 -4.30 1.07
N CYS A 42 3.58 -4.58 0.17
CA CYS A 42 3.49 -3.84 -1.10
C CYS A 42 3.15 -2.34 -0.98
N CYS A 43 2.66 -1.89 0.18
CA CYS A 43 2.40 -0.47 0.48
C CYS A 43 3.65 0.29 0.96
N ASN A 44 4.85 -0.30 0.86
CA ASN A 44 6.11 0.37 1.14
C ASN A 44 7.16 0.14 0.03
N LEU A 45 6.72 -0.26 -1.17
CA LEU A 45 7.61 -0.45 -2.32
C LEU A 45 8.37 0.84 -2.61
N SER A 46 9.70 0.72 -2.65
CA SER A 46 10.60 1.83 -2.91
C SER A 46 10.84 1.99 -4.41
N SER A 47 10.78 3.23 -4.90
CA SER A 47 10.99 3.51 -6.32
C SER A 47 12.43 3.21 -6.73
N ASN A 48 12.59 2.59 -7.90
CA ASN A 48 13.85 2.41 -8.60
C ASN A 48 13.59 2.39 -10.12
N PRO A 49 14.62 2.49 -10.99
CA PRO A 49 14.41 2.59 -12.44
C PRO A 49 13.62 1.43 -13.07
N ALA A 50 13.62 0.23 -12.47
CA ALA A 50 12.87 -0.90 -13.00
C ALA A 50 11.37 -0.86 -12.67
N ILE A 51 10.95 -0.15 -11.61
CA ILE A 51 9.56 -0.11 -11.16
C ILE A 51 9.02 1.30 -10.88
N SER A 52 9.73 2.36 -11.27
CA SER A 52 9.34 3.75 -11.01
C SER A 52 7.92 4.04 -11.51
N ASP A 53 7.62 3.69 -12.77
CA ASP A 53 6.30 3.90 -13.40
C ASP A 53 5.16 3.21 -12.63
N PHE A 54 5.47 2.11 -11.95
CA PHE A 54 4.54 1.39 -11.09
C PHE A 54 4.42 2.09 -9.74
N THR A 55 5.53 2.36 -9.06
CA THR A 55 5.55 2.96 -7.70
C THR A 55 5.04 4.40 -7.66
N ASP A 56 5.07 5.11 -8.79
CA ASP A 56 4.46 6.44 -8.92
C ASP A 56 2.93 6.38 -8.82
N LYS A 57 2.34 5.24 -9.22
CA LYS A 57 0.88 5.02 -9.19
C LYS A 57 0.45 4.18 -7.99
N LEU A 58 1.27 3.22 -7.60
CA LEU A 58 0.96 2.17 -6.62
C LEU A 58 2.16 1.92 -5.69
N SER A 59 2.11 2.47 -4.48
CA SER A 59 3.12 2.25 -3.43
C SER A 59 2.57 2.73 -2.08
N SER A 60 3.32 3.56 -1.35
CA SER A 60 2.89 4.10 -0.07
C SER A 60 1.67 5.01 -0.19
N PRO A 61 0.68 4.86 0.71
CA PRO A 61 -0.59 5.57 0.63
C PRO A 61 -0.38 7.07 0.75
N MET A 62 -0.98 7.80 -0.19
CA MET A 62 -1.06 9.26 -0.19
C MET A 62 -2.52 9.65 -0.38
N LEU A 63 -3.04 10.46 0.51
CA LEU A 63 -4.47 10.69 0.67
C LEU A 63 -4.77 12.18 0.77
N GLU A 64 -5.93 12.58 0.27
CA GLU A 64 -6.58 13.85 0.60
C GLU A 64 -7.88 13.55 1.34
N VAL A 65 -8.12 14.23 2.47
CA VAL A 65 -9.32 14.04 3.28
C VAL A 65 -10.18 15.29 3.20
N THR A 66 -11.46 15.12 2.89
CA THR A 66 -12.48 16.14 3.03
C THR A 66 -13.18 15.96 4.37
N ILE A 67 -13.29 17.05 5.13
CA ILE A 67 -13.83 17.04 6.49
C ILE A 67 -15.16 17.78 6.51
N ASN A 68 -16.19 17.16 7.06
CA ASN A 68 -17.43 17.81 7.45
C ASN A 68 -17.54 17.79 8.98
N GLU A 69 -17.57 18.98 9.58
CA GLU A 69 -17.50 19.16 11.04
C GLU A 69 -16.33 18.38 11.68
N ASP A 70 -16.62 17.35 12.47
CA ASP A 70 -15.68 16.49 13.18
C ASP A 70 -15.55 15.08 12.56
N LYS A 71 -16.03 14.90 11.32
CA LYS A 71 -16.08 13.61 10.62
C LYS A 71 -15.44 13.66 9.24
N VAL A 72 -14.97 12.49 8.81
CA VAL A 72 -14.50 12.25 7.44
C VAL A 72 -15.71 12.25 6.50
N GLU A 73 -15.77 13.20 5.58
CA GLU A 73 -16.80 13.22 4.53
C GLU A 73 -16.38 12.34 3.35
N HIS A 74 -15.13 12.46 2.93
CA HIS A 74 -14.56 11.72 1.81
C HIS A 74 -13.05 11.56 1.96
N VAL A 75 -12.52 10.45 1.46
CA VAL A 75 -11.07 10.20 1.36
C VAL A 75 -10.74 9.92 -0.10
N LYS A 76 -9.99 10.82 -0.72
CA LYS A 76 -9.47 10.66 -2.08
C LYS A 76 -8.08 10.02 -2.01
N VAL A 77 -7.92 8.89 -2.70
CA VAL A 77 -6.65 8.18 -2.79
C VAL A 77 -5.85 8.75 -3.97
N ILE A 78 -4.76 9.44 -3.68
CA ILE A 78 -3.81 9.96 -4.69
C ILE A 78 -2.87 8.86 -5.15
N ARG A 79 -2.41 8.05 -4.18
CA ARG A 79 -1.61 6.84 -4.40
C ARG A 79 -2.00 5.80 -3.37
N GLY A 80 -2.11 4.55 -3.79
CA GLY A 80 -2.56 3.45 -2.93
C GLY A 80 -1.71 2.21 -3.04
N ALA A 81 -1.93 1.29 -2.10
CA ALA A 81 -1.30 -0.02 -2.06
C ALA A 81 -1.73 -0.86 -3.27
N PRO A 82 -0.81 -1.57 -3.96
CA PRO A 82 -1.13 -2.43 -5.11
C PRO A 82 -2.27 -3.44 -4.89
N CYS A 83 -2.47 -3.91 -3.65
CA CYS A 83 -3.50 -4.89 -3.33
C CYS A 83 -4.94 -4.31 -3.25
N GLY A 84 -5.11 -2.99 -3.37
CA GLY A 84 -6.41 -2.33 -3.28
C GLY A 84 -6.82 -1.92 -1.86
N SER A 85 -6.05 -2.29 -0.83
CA SER A 85 -6.41 -2.07 0.57
C SER A 85 -6.62 -0.59 0.92
N THR A 86 -5.89 0.32 0.27
CA THR A 86 -6.01 1.76 0.51
C THR A 86 -7.37 2.30 0.07
N TRP A 87 -7.91 1.85 -1.07
CA TRP A 87 -9.24 2.28 -1.52
C TRP A 87 -10.35 1.67 -0.66
N HIS A 88 -10.21 0.40 -0.26
CA HIS A 88 -11.15 -0.23 0.67
C HIS A 88 -11.20 0.52 2.00
N MET A 89 -10.03 0.87 2.54
CA MET A 89 -9.92 1.66 3.76
C MET A 89 -10.53 3.05 3.57
N ALA A 90 -10.24 3.75 2.47
CA ALA A 90 -10.76 5.08 2.18
C ALA A 90 -12.30 5.12 2.18
N ASP A 91 -12.94 4.14 1.54
CA ASP A 91 -14.40 4.00 1.52
C ASP A 91 -14.97 3.75 2.93
N GLY A 92 -14.32 2.85 3.69
CA GLY A 92 -14.73 2.49 5.06
C GLY A 92 -14.51 3.58 6.13
N LEU A 93 -13.93 4.73 5.77
CA LEU A 93 -13.72 5.85 6.69
C LEU A 93 -14.83 6.91 6.61
N LYS A 94 -15.72 6.87 5.62
CA LYS A 94 -16.81 7.84 5.50
C LYS A 94 -17.69 7.85 6.76
N GLY A 95 -17.90 9.05 7.33
CA GLY A 95 -18.69 9.27 8.54
C GLY A 95 -17.97 8.94 9.86
N VAL A 96 -16.72 8.46 9.81
CA VAL A 96 -15.92 8.19 11.01
C VAL A 96 -15.39 9.51 11.58
N SER A 97 -15.36 9.62 12.91
CA SER A 97 -14.80 10.80 13.60
C SER A 97 -13.32 10.98 13.24
N LEU A 98 -12.84 12.23 13.20
CA LEU A 98 -11.42 12.51 12.91
C LEU A 98 -10.48 11.85 13.92
N LYS A 99 -10.93 11.73 15.18
CA LYS A 99 -10.19 11.08 16.26
C LYS A 99 -10.02 9.57 16.03
N ASP A 100 -11.06 8.89 15.57
CA ASP A 100 -11.07 7.44 15.42
C ASP A 100 -10.61 6.97 14.04
N ALA A 101 -10.66 7.86 13.03
CA ALA A 101 -10.34 7.52 11.64
C ALA A 101 -8.95 6.88 11.48
N PRO A 102 -7.85 7.36 12.09
CA PRO A 102 -6.56 6.68 11.97
C PRO A 102 -6.54 5.26 12.55
N ALA A 103 -7.21 5.04 13.70
CA ALA A 103 -7.29 3.71 14.31
C ALA A 103 -8.15 2.76 13.48
N LYS A 104 -9.31 3.25 12.99
CA LYS A 104 -10.20 2.51 12.09
C LYS A 104 -9.50 2.14 10.78
N ALA A 105 -8.69 3.05 10.22
CA ALA A 105 -7.89 2.82 9.04
C ALA A 105 -6.97 1.59 9.20
N GLY A 106 -6.16 1.57 10.26
CA GLY A 106 -5.29 0.42 10.56
C GLY A 106 -6.06 -0.89 10.76
N LEU A 107 -7.25 -0.85 11.35
CA LEU A 107 -8.12 -2.02 11.50
C LEU A 107 -8.62 -2.57 10.16
N LEU A 108 -9.15 -1.69 9.29
CA LEU A 108 -9.67 -2.07 7.98
C LEU A 108 -8.60 -2.75 7.12
N ILE A 109 -7.35 -2.25 7.17
CA ILE A 109 -6.23 -2.84 6.44
C ILE A 109 -5.92 -4.27 6.92
N GLN A 110 -5.98 -4.53 8.23
CA GLN A 110 -5.71 -5.86 8.79
C GLN A 110 -6.80 -6.88 8.43
N GLN A 111 -8.04 -6.40 8.26
CA GLN A 111 -9.22 -7.20 7.91
C GLN A 111 -9.33 -7.46 6.40
N TYR A 112 -8.74 -6.61 5.57
CA TYR A 112 -8.68 -6.78 4.12
C TYR A 112 -7.85 -8.03 3.73
N PRO A 113 -8.09 -8.68 2.57
CA PRO A 113 -7.24 -9.73 2.01
C PRO A 113 -5.87 -9.21 1.52
N CYS A 114 -5.20 -8.41 2.36
CA CYS A 114 -3.86 -7.91 2.16
C CYS A 114 -2.86 -9.08 2.11
N ARG A 115 -1.88 -8.97 1.20
CA ARG A 115 -0.80 -9.94 1.03
C ARG A 115 0.38 -9.73 1.96
N ALA A 116 0.37 -8.71 2.81
CA ALA A 116 1.43 -8.51 3.78
C ALA A 116 1.57 -9.75 4.68
N VAL A 117 2.80 -10.14 5.00
CA VAL A 117 3.08 -11.29 5.86
C VAL A 117 2.34 -11.14 7.20
N ARG A 118 1.68 -12.20 7.67
CA ARG A 118 0.84 -12.19 8.90
C ARG A 118 1.56 -12.84 10.10
N GLY A 119 1.07 -12.56 11.30
CA GLY A 119 1.61 -13.03 12.59
C GLY A 119 2.16 -11.89 13.45
N ASN A 120 2.56 -12.17 14.70
CA ASN A 120 2.98 -11.14 15.67
C ASN A 120 4.16 -10.26 15.21
N LYS A 121 5.00 -10.76 14.31
CA LYS A 121 6.11 -10.04 13.67
C LYS A 121 5.87 -9.81 12.17
N GLY A 122 4.64 -9.99 11.71
CA GLY A 122 4.28 -9.91 10.31
C GLY A 122 4.10 -8.47 9.83
N GLY A 123 4.42 -8.23 8.55
CA GLY A 123 4.26 -6.94 7.89
C GLY A 123 2.83 -6.40 7.85
N ILE A 124 1.81 -7.19 8.23
CA ILE A 124 0.43 -6.70 8.34
C ILE A 124 0.26 -5.57 9.36
N HIS A 125 1.02 -5.59 10.47
CA HIS A 125 0.99 -4.53 11.48
C HIS A 125 1.66 -3.25 10.98
N GLU A 126 2.74 -3.39 10.22
CA GLU A 126 3.41 -2.26 9.58
C GLU A 126 2.54 -1.66 8.46
N SER A 127 1.89 -2.49 7.63
CA SER A 127 0.89 -2.04 6.66
C SER A 127 -0.23 -1.24 7.34
N ALA A 128 -0.74 -1.71 8.48
CA ALA A 128 -1.74 -0.99 9.26
C ALA A 128 -1.21 0.36 9.78
N LYS A 129 0.03 0.38 10.27
CA LYS A 129 0.68 1.61 10.75
C LYS A 129 0.87 2.63 9.63
N LEU A 130 1.37 2.22 8.46
CA LEU A 130 1.56 3.08 7.29
C LEU A 130 0.26 3.79 6.87
N HIS A 131 -0.85 3.04 6.85
CA HIS A 131 -2.15 3.58 6.50
C HIS A 131 -2.73 4.48 7.61
N LYS A 132 -2.57 4.10 8.88
CA LYS A 132 -2.91 4.96 10.02
C LYS A 132 -2.19 6.31 9.92
N ASP A 133 -0.88 6.27 9.72
CA ASP A 133 -0.04 7.47 9.64
C ASP A 133 -0.40 8.33 8.42
N ALA A 134 -0.72 7.72 7.28
CA ALA A 134 -1.20 8.43 6.09
C ALA A 134 -2.53 9.15 6.34
N VAL A 135 -3.48 8.52 7.03
CA VAL A 135 -4.77 9.14 7.40
C VAL A 135 -4.55 10.28 8.39
N SER A 136 -3.74 10.10 9.43
CA SER A 136 -3.41 11.17 10.39
C SER A 136 -2.83 12.40 9.68
N LYS A 137 -1.83 12.20 8.82
CA LYS A 137 -1.21 13.28 8.04
C LYS A 137 -2.21 13.99 7.14
N ALA A 138 -3.09 13.25 6.46
CA ALA A 138 -4.08 13.84 5.57
C ALA A 138 -5.14 14.65 6.34
N ILE A 139 -5.55 14.21 7.52
CA ILE A 139 -6.46 14.97 8.41
C ILE A 139 -5.77 16.25 8.88
N GLU A 140 -4.53 16.18 9.36
CA GLU A 140 -3.75 17.36 9.79
C GLU A 140 -3.64 18.39 8.67
N GLN A 141 -3.36 17.95 7.44
CA GLN A 141 -3.28 18.82 6.28
C GLN A 141 -4.64 19.45 5.92
N ALA A 142 -5.72 18.68 6.00
CA ALA A 142 -7.07 19.17 5.72
C ALA A 142 -7.54 20.23 6.74
N ILE A 143 -7.19 20.06 8.02
CA ILE A 143 -7.47 21.05 9.08
C ILE A 143 -6.71 22.35 8.79
N ARG A 144 -5.39 22.27 8.55
CA ARG A 144 -4.56 23.46 8.26
C ARG A 144 -5.04 24.25 7.04
N LYS A 145 -5.56 23.57 6.03
CA LYS A 145 -6.13 24.19 4.81
C LYS A 145 -7.47 24.89 5.05
N LYS A 146 -8.22 24.57 6.12
CA LYS A 146 -9.46 25.29 6.49
C LYS A 146 -9.19 26.58 7.27
N GLU A 147 -8.02 26.68 7.90
CA GLU A 147 -7.63 27.83 8.74
C GLU A 147 -7.02 29.00 7.93
N HIS A 148 -6.71 28.77 6.65
CA HIS A 148 -6.24 29.76 5.68
C HIS A 148 -7.32 30.04 4.63
#